data_AF-A0A502EEY4-F1
#
_entry.id   AF-A0A502EEY4-F1
#
_cell.length_a   1.000
_cell.length_b   1.000
_cell.length_c   1.000
_cell.angle_alpha   90.00
_cell.angle_beta   90.00
_cell.angle_gamma   90.00
#
_symmetry.space_group_name_H-M   'P 1'
#
loop_
_entity.id
_entity.type
_entity.pdbx_description
1 polymer ?
#
loop_
_entity_poly.entity_id
_entity_poly.type
_entity_poly.pdbx_seq_one_letter_code
_entity_poly.pdbx_strand_id
1 'polypeptide(L)' 'MVEFYGVLTATLVYDRVPVLDDLRAIDSDTIVAAVEHRGLVTQPDYAPLRRCPEP' A
#
# COMPACT_ATOMS: atom_id res chain seq x y z
N MET A 1 5.16 2.17 -9.74
CA MET A 1 4.60 0.81 -9.57
C MET A 1 5.75 -0.10 -9.16
N VAL A 2 5.51 -0.99 -8.20
CA VAL A 2 6.48 -1.97 -7.67
C VAL A 2 5.84 -3.36 -7.71
N GLU A 3 6.65 -4.40 -7.86
CA GLU A 3 6.19 -5.78 -7.79
C GLU A 3 6.13 -6.25 -6.34
N PHE A 4 4.94 -6.65 -5.88
CA PHE A 4 4.69 -7.17 -4.55
C PHE A 4 4.10 -8.59 -4.64
N TYR A 5 4.82 -9.58 -4.13
CA TYR A 5 4.48 -11.02 -4.27
C TYR A 5 4.10 -11.44 -5.70
N GLY A 6 4.85 -11.01 -6.71
CA GLY A 6 4.60 -11.38 -8.11
C GLY A 6 3.56 -10.50 -8.84
N VAL A 7 3.00 -9.50 -8.17
CA VAL A 7 1.96 -8.62 -8.74
C VAL A 7 2.49 -7.19 -8.83
N LEU A 8 2.53 -6.64 -10.04
CA LEU A 8 2.85 -5.23 -10.26
C LEU A 8 1.68 -4.36 -9.81
N THR A 9 1.92 -3.45 -8.87
CA THR A 9 0.87 -2.56 -8.33
C THR A 9 1.33 -1.13 -8.13
N ALA A 10 0.37 -0.23 -7.91
CA ALA A 10 0.64 1.11 -7.42
C ALA A 10 1.14 1.04 -5.97
N THR A 11 2.19 1.81 -5.67
CA THR A 11 2.89 1.75 -4.39
C THR A 11 3.19 3.17 -3.95
N LEU A 12 2.83 3.51 -2.71
CA LEU A 12 3.29 4.74 -2.08
C LEU A 12 4.70 4.51 -1.52
N VAL A 13 5.62 5.42 -1.84
CA VAL A 13 7.00 5.37 -1.36
C VAL A 13 7.23 6.59 -0.49
N TYR A 14 7.66 6.39 0.76
CA TYR A 14 7.95 7.49 1.66
C TYR A 14 9.38 8.00 1.42
N ASP A 15 9.54 9.30 1.20
CA ASP A 15 10.83 9.89 0.83
C ASP A 15 11.92 9.77 1.90
N ARG A 16 11.52 9.72 3.18
CA ARG A 16 12.44 9.86 4.32
C ARG A 16 12.50 8.65 5.25
N VAL A 17 11.73 7.60 4.96
CA VAL A 17 11.72 6.36 5.74
C VAL A 17 11.62 5.18 4.78
N PRO A 18 12.23 4.02 5.10
CA PRO A 18 12.20 2.84 4.24
C PRO A 18 10.85 2.11 4.35
N VAL A 19 9.76 2.80 4.02
CA VAL A 19 8.38 2.31 4.07
C VAL A 19 7.77 2.32 2.67
N LEU A 20 7.09 1.24 2.34
CA LEU A 20 6.34 1.06 1.09
C LEU A 20 4.91 0.65 1.43
N ASP A 21 3.93 1.28 0.78
CA ASP A 21 2.52 0.87 0.89
C ASP A 21 2.07 0.33 -0.48
N ASP A 22 2.04 -1.00 -0.63
CA ASP A 22 1.59 -1.67 -1.86
C ASP A 22 0.06 -1.77 -1.88
N LEU A 23 -0.56 -1.21 -2.92
CA LEU A 23 -2.00 -0.98 -2.94
C LEU A 23 -2.74 -2.11 -3.68
N ARG A 24 -3.95 -2.46 -3.23
CA ARG A 24 -4.86 -3.34 -3.98
C ARG A 24 -6.29 -2.87 -3.89
N ALA A 25 -6.97 -2.83 -5.03
CA ALA A 25 -8.38 -2.47 -5.09
C ALA A 25 -9.26 -3.53 -4.40
N ILE A 26 -10.22 -3.05 -3.61
CA ILE A 26 -11.35 -3.84 -3.09
C ILE A 26 -12.58 -3.54 -3.94
N ASP A 27 -12.86 -2.25 -4.16
CA ASP A 27 -13.94 -1.74 -5.01
C ASP A 27 -13.55 -0.39 -5.63
N SER A 28 -14.50 0.36 -6.19
CA SER A 28 -14.27 1.66 -6.85
C SER A 28 -13.72 2.74 -5.90
N ASP A 29 -13.99 2.62 -4.61
CA ASP A 29 -13.75 3.67 -3.62
C ASP A 29 -12.93 3.17 -2.43
N THR A 30 -12.52 1.91 -2.45
CA THR A 30 -11.80 1.28 -1.36
C THR A 30 -10.58 0.54 -1.89
N ILE A 31 -9.44 0.82 -1.28
CA ILE A 31 -8.20 0.09 -1.48
C ILE A 31 -7.69 -0.41 -0.13
N VAL A 32 -6.85 -1.44 -0.15
CA VAL A 32 -6.03 -1.84 0.99
C VAL A 32 -4.57 -1.57 0.68
N ALA A 33 -3.85 -1.00 1.63
CA ALA A 33 -2.41 -0.85 1.63
C ALA A 33 -1.78 -1.97 2.45
N ALA A 34 -0.82 -2.68 1.87
CA ALA A 34 0.14 -3.52 2.61
C ALA A 34 1.36 -2.67 2.94
N VAL A 35 1.50 -2.29 4.21
CA VAL A 35 2.54 -1.40 4.73
C VAL A 35 3.75 -2.24 5.13
N GLU A 36 4.83 -2.14 4.36
CA GLU A 36 6.08 -2.82 4.65
C GLU A 36 7.16 -1.85 5.12
N HIS A 37 7.59 -2.05 6.37
CA HIS A 37 8.86 -1.52 6.85
C HIS A 37 9.97 -2.43 6.33
N ARG A 38 10.65 -1.99 5.27
CA ARG A 38 11.58 -2.84 4.51
C ARG A 38 12.63 -3.49 5.43
N GLY A 39 12.54 -4.82 5.58
CA GLY A 39 13.48 -5.62 6.37
C GLY A 39 13.27 -5.57 7.89
N LEU A 40 12.21 -4.95 8.39
CA LEU A 40 11.92 -4.84 9.83
C LEU A 40 10.75 -5.72 10.28
N VAL A 41 9.84 -6.08 9.37
CA VAL A 41 8.66 -6.89 9.65
C VAL A 41 8.66 -8.18 8.83
N THR A 42 8.13 -9.27 9.41
CA THR A 42 7.95 -10.55 8.73
C THR A 42 6.66 -10.62 7.91
N GLN A 43 5.72 -9.72 8.20
CA GLN A 43 4.44 -9.56 7.50
C GLN A 43 4.10 -8.07 7.45
N PRO A 44 3.46 -7.59 6.36
CA PRO A 44 2.97 -6.23 6.28
C PRO A 44 1.82 -6.00 7.27
N ASP A 45 1.72 -4.76 7.76
CA ASP A 45 0.48 -4.27 8.35
C ASP A 45 -0.51 -3.89 7.24
N TYR A 46 -1.81 -4.02 7.50
CA TYR A 46 -2.84 -3.71 6.50
C TYR A 46 -3.69 -2.51 6.91
N ALA A 47 -3.78 -1.52 6.02
CA ALA A 47 -4.59 -0.33 6.21
C ALA A 47 -5.64 -0.18 5.09
N PRO A 48 -6.95 -0.25 5.39
CA PRO A 48 -7.98 0.08 4.43
C PRO A 48 -8.06 1.61 4.25
N LEU A 49 -8.05 2.06 3.00
CA LEU A 49 -8.21 3.46 2.63
C LEU A 49 -9.48 3.62 1.82
N ARG A 50 -10.33 4.57 2.21
CA ARG A 50 -11.56 4.92 1.51
C ARG A 50 -11.38 6.25 0.82
N ARG A 51 -11.84 6.35 -0.42
CA ARG A 51 -11.91 7.61 -1.18
C ARG A 51 -12.71 8.62 -0.36
N CYS A 52 -12.08 9.74 -0.04
CA CYS A 52 -12.80 10.88 0.51
C CYS A 52 -13.72 11.42 -0.60
N PRO A 53 -15.02 11.66 -0.33
CA PRO A 53 -15.86 12.36 -1.29
C PRO A 53 -15.23 13.72 -1.62
N GLU A 54 -15.25 14.08 -2.90
CA GLU A 54 -14.83 15.41 -3.33
C GLU A 54 -15.77 16.47 -2.72
N PRO A 55 -15.24 17.62 -2.25
CA PRO A 55 -16.05 18.69 -1.68
C PRO A 55 -16.99 19.36 -2.70
#